data_AF-A0A932G1X7-F1
#
_entry.id   AF-A0A932G1X7-F1
#
_cell.length_a   1.000
_cell.length_b   1.000
_cell.length_c   1.000
_cell.angle_alpha   90.00
_cell.angle_beta   90.00
_cell.angle_gamma   90.00
#
_symmetry.space_group_name_H-M   'P 1'
#
loop_
_entity.id
_entity.type
_entity.pdbx_description
1 polymer ?
#
loop_
_entity_poly.entity_id
_entity_poly.type
_entity_poly.pdbx_seq_one_letter_code
_entity_poly.pdbx_strand_id
1 'polypeptide(L)'
;MRAFLFTLLVVGCSERGAPTEGAPAPPEKAAEPAPAPQPAETPDDEACAAQIVVQYAGAAKAGPDSRRTKEEARARAVELIGRLRGGATFEDLARAESDHPSKARGGLIGTFRRDQIPPEIASAVFALTVGQTSAEPTETPGGFHLFQRLPVEKVRARHILVRYRGARNDRGASRDRDEARRLAEEVRGLATKAGADFAALAREKSEDGSAARGGDLGEFGRGAMVPAFDAAVFPLAPNEVSEVVETEFGFHVIQRLP
;
A
#
# COMPACT_ATOMS: atom_id res chain seq x y z
N MET A 1 34.07 81.63 -35.01
CA MET A 1 35.47 81.58 -34.52
C MET A 1 35.90 80.12 -34.45
N ARG A 2 36.98 79.76 -35.17
CA ARG A 2 37.87 78.57 -35.07
C ARG A 2 37.24 77.17 -34.91
N ALA A 3 37.28 76.32 -35.94
CA ALA A 3 38.36 75.35 -36.29
C ALA A 3 38.33 74.10 -35.38
N PHE A 4 38.30 72.86 -35.86
CA PHE A 4 39.31 72.08 -36.59
C PHE A 4 38.60 70.81 -37.16
N LEU A 5 38.75 70.39 -38.43
CA LEU A 5 39.88 69.73 -39.13
C LEU A 5 39.68 68.20 -39.25
N PHE A 6 40.22 67.64 -40.35
CA PHE A 6 40.36 66.23 -40.80
C PHE A 6 39.21 65.72 -41.69
N THR A 7 39.32 65.53 -43.02
CA THR A 7 40.42 65.00 -43.89
C THR A 7 40.79 63.59 -43.41
N LEU A 8 40.80 62.48 -44.14
CA LEU A 8 40.84 62.16 -45.57
C LEU A 8 40.64 60.63 -45.68
N LEU A 9 40.31 60.20 -46.90
CA LEU A 9 40.80 59.00 -47.57
C LEU A 9 40.19 57.61 -47.31
N VAL A 10 39.80 57.04 -48.44
CA VAL A 10 39.43 55.68 -48.77
C VAL A 10 40.60 54.71 -48.51
N VAL A 11 40.32 53.63 -47.78
CA VAL A 11 41.10 52.37 -47.79
C VAL A 11 40.10 51.22 -47.76
N GLY A 12 40.23 50.30 -48.72
CA GLY A 12 39.40 49.09 -48.81
C GLY A 12 39.73 48.07 -47.72
N CYS A 13 38.74 47.24 -47.39
CA CYS A 13 38.94 46.06 -46.56
C CYS A 13 37.97 44.94 -46.98
N SER A 14 38.57 43.87 -47.47
CA SER A 14 38.35 42.47 -47.07
C SER A 14 36.96 41.85 -47.22
N GLU A 15 36.90 40.84 -48.08
CA GLU A 15 35.87 39.82 -48.13
C GLU A 15 35.63 39.24 -46.73
N ARG A 16 34.40 39.39 -46.22
CA ARG A 16 33.93 38.69 -45.02
C ARG A 16 33.29 37.40 -45.45
N GLY A 17 33.93 36.29 -45.09
CA GLY A 17 33.40 34.95 -45.25
C GLY A 17 32.03 34.79 -44.63
N ALA A 18 31.18 34.02 -45.32
CA ALA A 18 29.88 33.61 -44.84
C ALA A 18 30.00 32.83 -43.52
N PRO A 19 29.09 33.02 -42.55
CA PRO A 19 28.98 32.11 -41.42
C PRO A 19 28.45 30.77 -41.92
N THR A 20 29.22 29.71 -41.73
CA THR A 20 28.75 28.33 -41.89
C THR A 20 27.69 28.06 -40.83
N GLU A 21 26.43 27.91 -41.26
CA GLU A 21 25.37 27.32 -40.45
C GLU A 21 25.83 25.94 -39.97
N GLY A 22 25.98 25.80 -38.65
CA GLY A 22 26.22 24.51 -38.01
C GLY A 22 24.98 23.62 -38.20
N ALA A 23 25.21 22.38 -38.61
CA ALA A 23 24.16 21.37 -38.74
C ALA A 23 23.37 21.21 -37.42
N PRO A 24 22.04 20.99 -37.49
CA PRO A 24 21.24 20.77 -36.29
C PRO A 24 21.67 19.47 -35.59
N ALA A 25 21.80 19.55 -34.26
CA ALA A 25 22.03 18.38 -33.42
C ALA A 25 20.91 17.35 -33.61
N PRO A 26 21.22 16.03 -33.61
CA PRO A 26 20.20 15.00 -33.71
C PRO A 26 19.25 15.06 -32.50
N PRO A 27 17.97 14.68 -32.67
CA PRO A 27 17.01 14.70 -31.58
C PRO A 27 17.46 13.78 -30.45
N GLU A 28 17.53 14.34 -29.24
CA GLU A 28 17.80 13.59 -28.02
C GLU A 28 16.73 12.51 -27.86
N LYS A 29 17.17 11.26 -27.92
CA LYS A 29 16.32 10.08 -27.81
C LYS A 29 15.60 10.16 -26.46
N ALA A 30 14.27 10.24 -26.48
CA ALA A 30 13.47 10.20 -25.26
C ALA A 30 13.92 9.02 -24.40
N ALA A 31 14.33 9.32 -23.16
CA ALA A 31 14.72 8.30 -22.20
C ALA A 31 13.53 7.35 -22.03
N GLU A 32 13.77 6.05 -22.23
CA GLU A 32 12.78 5.02 -21.90
C GLU A 32 12.39 5.18 -20.42
N PRO A 33 11.10 5.04 -20.08
CA PRO A 33 10.69 5.05 -18.69
C PRO A 33 11.50 4.00 -17.93
N ALA A 34 12.02 4.39 -16.76
CA ALA A 34 12.77 3.48 -15.91
C ALA A 34 11.94 2.20 -15.71
N PRO A 35 12.55 1.01 -15.82
CA PRO A 35 11.84 -0.24 -15.59
C PRO A 35 11.20 -0.18 -14.21
N ALA A 36 9.94 -0.63 -14.13
CA ALA A 36 9.25 -0.77 -12.85
C ALA A 36 10.18 -1.50 -11.86
N PRO A 37 10.24 -1.06 -10.59
CA PRO A 37 11.09 -1.72 -9.60
C PRO A 37 10.76 -3.21 -9.60
N GLN A 38 11.77 -4.04 -9.86
CA GLN A 38 11.63 -5.48 -9.76
C GLN A 38 11.17 -5.78 -8.32
N PRO A 39 10.19 -6.66 -8.11
CA PRO A 39 9.78 -7.04 -6.76
C PRO A 39 11.04 -7.47 -6.01
N ALA A 40 11.28 -6.88 -4.84
CA ALA A 40 12.33 -7.35 -3.96
C ALA A 40 12.20 -8.87 -3.82
N GLU A 41 13.29 -9.61 -4.01
CA GLU A 41 13.32 -11.07 -3.84
C GLU A 41 12.70 -11.37 -2.49
N THR A 42 11.48 -11.93 -2.53
CA THR A 42 10.76 -12.25 -1.32
C THR A 42 11.52 -13.38 -0.66
N PRO A 43 11.90 -13.27 0.63
CA PRO A 43 12.48 -14.40 1.33
C PRO A 43 11.63 -15.66 1.08
N ASP A 44 12.27 -16.80 0.79
CA ASP A 44 11.58 -18.07 0.45
C ASP A 44 10.59 -18.55 1.54
N ASP A 45 10.66 -17.94 2.72
CA ASP A 45 9.84 -18.19 3.89
C ASP A 45 8.72 -17.16 4.13
N GLU A 46 8.59 -16.13 3.29
CA GLU A 46 7.51 -15.11 3.36
C GLU A 46 6.48 -15.26 2.23
N ALA A 47 5.23 -14.95 2.55
CA ALA A 47 4.10 -15.03 1.64
C ALA A 47 3.08 -13.94 1.89
N CYS A 48 2.45 -13.45 0.83
CA CYS A 48 1.18 -12.74 0.93
C CYS A 48 0.09 -13.58 0.26
N ALA A 49 -1.08 -13.66 0.88
CA ALA A 49 -2.20 -14.39 0.29
C ALA A 49 -3.57 -13.82 0.69
N ALA A 50 -4.56 -14.21 -0.10
CA ALA A 50 -5.97 -14.07 0.21
C ALA A 50 -6.62 -15.45 0.31
N GLN A 51 -7.74 -15.54 1.03
CA GLN A 51 -8.54 -16.75 1.17
C GLN A 51 -10.03 -16.52 0.90
N ILE A 52 -10.66 -17.58 0.41
CA ILE A 52 -12.11 -17.79 0.46
C ILE A 52 -12.33 -19.00 1.38
N VAL A 53 -13.21 -18.86 2.36
CA VAL A 53 -13.51 -19.95 3.29
C VAL A 53 -14.96 -20.35 3.14
N VAL A 54 -15.20 -21.64 2.95
CA VAL A 54 -16.53 -22.25 2.96
C VAL A 54 -16.65 -23.10 4.23
N GLN A 55 -17.47 -22.63 5.17
CA GLN A 55 -17.70 -23.30 6.44
C GLN A 55 -18.82 -24.36 6.31
N TYR A 56 -18.78 -25.34 7.21
CA TYR A 56 -19.81 -26.37 7.38
C TYR A 56 -20.18 -26.52 8.85
N ALA A 57 -21.35 -27.10 9.12
CA ALA A 57 -21.84 -27.37 10.47
C ALA A 57 -20.82 -28.21 11.27
N GLY A 58 -20.39 -27.69 12.42
CA GLY A 58 -19.40 -28.36 13.28
C GLY A 58 -17.92 -28.03 12.97
N ALA A 59 -17.63 -27.19 11.96
CA ALA A 59 -16.29 -26.61 11.83
C ALA A 59 -15.99 -25.67 13.02
N ALA A 60 -14.72 -25.57 13.44
CA ALA A 60 -14.30 -24.90 14.67
C ALA A 60 -14.65 -23.40 14.75
N LYS A 61 -15.02 -22.78 13.62
CA LYS A 61 -15.41 -21.36 13.50
C LYS A 61 -16.75 -21.18 12.79
N ALA A 62 -17.51 -22.25 12.59
CA ALA A 62 -18.83 -22.16 11.98
C ALA A 62 -19.77 -21.34 12.87
N GLY A 63 -20.48 -20.39 12.25
CA GLY A 63 -21.59 -19.70 12.92
C GLY A 63 -22.66 -20.70 13.39
N PRO A 64 -23.44 -20.36 14.43
CA PRO A 64 -24.48 -21.25 14.96
C PRO A 64 -25.55 -21.61 13.92
N ASP A 65 -25.73 -20.77 12.90
CA ASP A 65 -26.67 -20.96 11.81
C ASP A 65 -26.09 -21.70 10.60
N SER A 66 -24.85 -22.20 10.68
CA SER A 66 -24.26 -22.97 9.58
C SER A 66 -24.99 -24.31 9.42
N ARG A 67 -25.75 -24.43 8.33
CA ARG A 67 -26.56 -25.62 8.02
C ARG A 67 -25.91 -26.58 7.02
N ARG A 68 -24.84 -26.15 6.34
CA ARG A 68 -24.19 -26.96 5.29
C ARG A 68 -23.51 -28.19 5.88
N THR A 69 -23.64 -29.33 5.22
CA THR A 69 -22.80 -30.49 5.51
C THR A 69 -21.37 -30.26 5.03
N LYS A 70 -20.44 -31.12 5.46
CA LYS A 70 -19.06 -31.08 5.01
C LYS A 70 -18.97 -31.33 3.50
N GLU A 71 -19.76 -32.26 2.98
CA GLU A 71 -19.83 -32.61 1.56
C GLU A 71 -20.36 -31.43 0.72
N GLU A 72 -21.39 -30.73 1.20
CA GLU A 72 -21.94 -29.53 0.56
C GLU A 72 -20.93 -28.38 0.54
N ALA A 73 -20.22 -28.15 1.66
CA ALA A 73 -19.17 -27.14 1.72
C ALA A 73 -18.00 -27.46 0.76
N ARG A 74 -17.61 -28.74 0.66
CA ARG A 74 -16.61 -29.18 -0.32
C ARG A 74 -17.08 -28.95 -1.74
N ALA A 75 -18.31 -29.33 -2.07
CA ALA A 75 -18.90 -29.14 -3.40
C ALA A 75 -18.95 -27.65 -3.77
N ARG A 76 -19.32 -26.79 -2.81
CA ARG A 76 -19.29 -25.33 -3.00
C ARG A 76 -17.87 -24.82 -3.22
N ALA A 77 -16.88 -25.26 -2.46
CA ALA A 77 -15.50 -24.85 -2.67
C ALA A 77 -14.98 -25.26 -4.08
N VAL A 78 -15.32 -26.45 -4.56
CA VAL A 78 -14.99 -26.90 -5.92
C VAL A 78 -15.67 -26.04 -6.99
N GLU A 79 -16.94 -25.67 -6.80
CA GLU A 79 -17.65 -24.78 -7.72
C GLU A 79 -17.01 -23.39 -7.80
N LEU A 80 -16.56 -22.84 -6.66
CA LEU A 80 -15.87 -21.55 -6.62
C LEU A 80 -14.51 -21.60 -7.33
N ILE A 81 -13.77 -22.71 -7.24
CA ILE A 81 -12.56 -22.94 -8.07
C ILE A 81 -12.92 -22.95 -9.55
N GLY A 82 -14.04 -23.57 -9.93
CA GLY A 82 -14.56 -23.54 -11.30
C GLY A 82 -14.81 -22.12 -11.81
N ARG A 83 -15.39 -21.25 -10.96
CA ARG A 83 -15.61 -19.82 -11.27
C ARG A 83 -14.30 -19.04 -11.41
N LEU A 84 -13.31 -19.30 -10.55
CA LEU A 84 -11.97 -18.70 -10.67
C LEU A 84 -11.30 -19.10 -11.99
N ARG A 85 -11.37 -20.38 -12.36
CA ARG A 85 -10.86 -20.86 -13.67
C ARG A 85 -11.62 -20.26 -14.85
N GLY A 86 -12.89 -19.93 -14.66
CA GLY A 86 -13.74 -19.22 -15.62
C GLY A 86 -13.49 -17.70 -15.71
N GLY A 87 -12.53 -17.15 -14.96
CA GLY A 87 -12.13 -15.74 -15.02
C GLY A 87 -12.78 -14.83 -13.99
N ALA A 88 -13.55 -15.36 -13.02
CA ALA A 88 -13.99 -14.55 -11.88
C ALA A 88 -12.78 -14.06 -11.07
N THR A 89 -12.84 -12.83 -10.56
CA THR A 89 -11.77 -12.32 -9.70
C THR A 89 -11.86 -12.94 -8.31
N PHE A 90 -10.70 -13.22 -7.70
CA PHE A 90 -10.66 -13.83 -6.38
C PHE A 90 -11.24 -12.91 -5.30
N GLU A 91 -10.95 -11.61 -5.39
CA GLU A 91 -11.44 -10.60 -4.45
C GLU A 91 -12.98 -10.51 -4.48
N ASP A 92 -13.60 -10.49 -5.65
CA ASP A 92 -15.06 -10.41 -5.77
C ASP A 92 -15.72 -11.66 -5.19
N LEU A 93 -15.19 -12.84 -5.48
CA LEU A 93 -15.67 -14.09 -4.90
C LEU A 93 -15.46 -14.12 -3.39
N ALA A 94 -14.33 -13.64 -2.88
CA ALA A 94 -14.10 -13.56 -1.44
C ALA A 94 -15.10 -12.63 -0.75
N ARG A 95 -15.38 -11.46 -1.32
CA ARG A 95 -16.37 -10.52 -0.79
C ARG A 95 -17.78 -11.11 -0.78
N ALA A 96 -18.17 -11.76 -1.86
CA ALA A 96 -19.52 -12.29 -2.03
C ALA A 96 -19.75 -13.60 -1.25
N GLU A 97 -18.81 -14.53 -1.33
CA GLU A 97 -19.06 -15.96 -1.06
C GLU A 97 -18.32 -16.50 0.17
N SER A 98 -17.27 -15.83 0.64
CA SER A 98 -16.53 -16.30 1.80
C SER A 98 -17.36 -16.14 3.08
N ASP A 99 -17.33 -17.18 3.92
CA ASP A 99 -17.88 -17.19 5.27
C ASP A 99 -16.90 -16.56 6.29
N HIS A 100 -15.63 -16.33 5.93
CA HIS A 100 -14.63 -15.75 6.82
C HIS A 100 -14.65 -14.20 6.82
N PRO A 101 -14.47 -13.52 7.98
CA PRO A 101 -14.50 -12.05 8.08
C PRO A 101 -13.53 -11.30 7.16
N SER A 102 -12.44 -11.95 6.72
CA SER A 102 -11.53 -11.37 5.72
C SER A 102 -12.22 -11.03 4.39
N LYS A 103 -13.45 -11.51 4.14
CA LYS A 103 -14.32 -11.06 3.03
C LYS A 103 -14.41 -9.55 2.92
N ALA A 104 -14.42 -8.82 4.05
CA ALA A 104 -14.47 -7.36 4.05
C ALA A 104 -13.23 -6.71 3.41
N ARG A 105 -12.13 -7.48 3.30
CA ARG A 105 -10.84 -7.09 2.71
C ARG A 105 -10.49 -7.97 1.50
N GLY A 106 -11.48 -8.42 0.73
CA GLY A 106 -11.21 -9.24 -0.45
C GLY A 106 -10.58 -10.60 -0.14
N GLY A 107 -10.78 -11.12 1.07
CA GLY A 107 -10.19 -12.37 1.52
C GLY A 107 -8.77 -12.22 2.09
N LEU A 108 -8.20 -11.01 2.15
CA LEU A 108 -6.80 -10.80 2.56
C LEU A 108 -6.45 -11.47 3.90
N ILE A 109 -5.52 -12.41 3.84
CA ILE A 109 -4.81 -12.97 4.99
C ILE A 109 -3.73 -11.96 5.41
N GLY A 110 -2.99 -11.45 4.43
CA GLY A 110 -1.86 -10.55 4.62
C GLY A 110 -0.54 -11.24 4.36
N THR A 111 0.54 -10.59 4.79
CA THR A 111 1.92 -11.05 4.69
C THR A 111 2.28 -11.82 5.94
N PHE A 112 2.83 -13.02 5.78
CA PHE A 112 3.17 -13.92 6.87
C PHE A 112 4.41 -14.75 6.53
N ARG A 113 5.10 -15.20 7.58
CA ARG A 113 6.15 -16.21 7.46
C ARG A 113 5.56 -17.62 7.56
N ARG A 114 6.24 -18.60 6.96
CA ARG A 114 5.80 -20.00 6.92
C ARG A 114 5.52 -20.58 8.31
N ASP A 115 6.27 -20.17 9.33
CA ASP A 115 6.18 -20.63 10.71
C ASP A 115 5.11 -19.90 11.56
N GLN A 116 4.50 -18.85 11.02
CA GLN A 116 3.51 -18.02 11.73
C GLN A 116 2.06 -18.39 11.43
N ILE A 117 1.82 -19.37 10.56
CA ILE A 117 0.50 -19.77 10.08
C ILE A 117 0.36 -21.31 10.16
N PRO A 118 -0.87 -21.86 10.29
CA PRO A 118 -1.07 -23.31 10.28
C PRO A 118 -0.39 -24.00 9.07
N PRO A 119 0.25 -25.16 9.29
CA PRO A 119 1.10 -25.80 8.27
C PRO A 119 0.31 -26.20 7.01
N GLU A 120 -0.98 -26.50 7.12
CA GLU A 120 -1.85 -26.81 5.99
C GLU A 120 -2.01 -25.59 5.08
N ILE A 121 -2.17 -24.40 5.68
CA ILE A 121 -2.27 -23.12 4.95
C ILE A 121 -0.91 -22.77 4.34
N ALA A 122 0.16 -22.92 5.11
CA ALA A 122 1.51 -22.66 4.63
C ALA A 122 1.86 -23.54 3.42
N SER A 123 1.62 -24.85 3.52
CA SER A 123 1.86 -25.79 2.42
C SER A 123 1.06 -25.38 1.16
N ALA A 124 -0.23 -25.09 1.32
CA ALA A 124 -1.10 -24.70 0.21
C ALA A 124 -0.67 -23.39 -0.45
N VAL A 125 -0.39 -22.34 0.32
CA VAL A 125 -0.04 -21.02 -0.23
C VAL A 125 1.36 -21.00 -0.86
N PHE A 126 2.34 -21.67 -0.28
CA PHE A 126 3.70 -21.68 -0.82
C PHE A 126 3.88 -22.64 -2.00
N ALA A 127 2.96 -23.56 -2.23
CA ALA A 127 2.91 -24.35 -3.46
C ALA A 127 2.43 -23.53 -4.68
N LEU A 128 1.86 -22.34 -4.45
CA LEU A 128 1.35 -21.45 -5.49
C LEU A 128 2.43 -20.44 -5.92
N THR A 129 2.48 -20.20 -7.23
CA THR A 129 3.20 -19.05 -7.80
C THR A 129 2.40 -17.76 -7.60
N VAL A 130 3.06 -16.60 -7.59
CA VAL A 130 2.38 -15.30 -7.43
C VAL A 130 1.31 -15.10 -8.51
N GLY A 131 0.10 -14.75 -8.09
CA GLY A 131 -1.09 -14.61 -8.92
C GLY A 131 -1.93 -15.89 -9.05
N GLN A 132 -1.35 -17.06 -8.77
CA GLN A 132 -2.03 -18.35 -8.90
C GLN A 132 -3.06 -18.57 -7.79
N THR A 133 -4.15 -19.26 -8.14
CA THR A 133 -5.17 -19.74 -7.20
C THR A 133 -5.04 -21.24 -6.94
N SER A 134 -5.43 -21.69 -5.76
CA SER A 134 -5.48 -23.11 -5.40
C SER A 134 -6.30 -23.93 -6.40
N ALA A 135 -5.73 -25.04 -6.89
CA ALA A 135 -6.41 -25.93 -7.82
C ALA A 135 -7.43 -26.86 -7.13
N GLU A 136 -7.27 -27.10 -5.83
CA GLU A 136 -8.15 -27.94 -5.01
C GLU A 136 -8.44 -27.22 -3.68
N PRO A 137 -9.60 -27.49 -3.04
CA PRO A 137 -9.87 -26.94 -1.71
C PRO A 137 -8.94 -27.55 -0.66
N THR A 138 -8.39 -26.71 0.22
CA THR A 138 -7.62 -27.16 1.39
C THR A 138 -8.56 -27.29 2.58
N GLU A 139 -8.70 -28.49 3.13
CA GLU A 139 -9.48 -28.70 4.35
C GLU A 139 -8.66 -28.28 5.58
N THR A 140 -9.27 -27.49 6.46
CA THR A 140 -8.74 -27.15 7.79
C THR A 140 -9.85 -27.31 8.83
N PRO A 141 -9.55 -27.23 10.14
CA PRO A 141 -10.59 -27.19 11.18
C PRO A 141 -11.60 -26.05 10.99
N GLY A 142 -11.25 -24.99 10.25
CA GLY A 142 -12.09 -23.85 9.96
C GLY A 142 -13.03 -24.01 8.77
N GLY A 143 -12.93 -25.09 7.98
CA GLY A 143 -13.71 -25.30 6.77
C GLY A 143 -12.81 -25.61 5.56
N PHE A 144 -13.35 -25.43 4.36
CA PHE A 144 -12.59 -25.52 3.11
C PHE A 144 -12.07 -24.15 2.69
N HIS A 145 -10.76 -24.06 2.46
CA HIS A 145 -10.08 -22.84 2.05
C HIS A 145 -9.68 -22.93 0.59
N LEU A 146 -9.92 -21.84 -0.13
CA LEU A 146 -9.28 -21.54 -1.41
C LEU A 146 -8.27 -20.43 -1.17
N PHE A 147 -7.14 -20.47 -1.85
CA PHE A 147 -6.09 -19.47 -1.70
C PHE A 147 -5.75 -18.82 -3.02
N GLN A 148 -5.37 -17.55 -2.97
CA GLN A 148 -4.62 -16.88 -4.02
C GLN A 148 -3.30 -16.39 -3.44
N ARG A 149 -2.20 -16.70 -4.13
CA ARG A 149 -0.90 -16.13 -3.80
C ARG A 149 -0.82 -14.71 -4.34
N LEU A 150 -0.52 -13.76 -3.47
CA LEU A 150 -0.35 -12.35 -3.80
C LEU A 150 1.14 -12.01 -3.81
N PRO A 151 1.55 -10.96 -4.56
CA PRO A 151 2.90 -10.43 -4.42
C PRO A 151 3.11 -9.95 -2.97
N VAL A 152 4.28 -10.23 -2.41
CA VAL A 152 4.66 -9.61 -1.15
C VAL A 152 5.06 -8.17 -1.45
N GLU A 153 4.33 -7.25 -0.84
CA GLU A 153 4.61 -5.84 -0.87
C GLU A 153 4.85 -5.38 0.56
N LYS A 154 5.98 -4.70 0.77
CA LYS A 154 6.32 -4.09 2.04
C LYS A 154 6.45 -2.59 1.87
N VAL A 155 6.02 -1.86 2.89
CA VAL A 155 6.19 -0.41 2.97
C VAL A 155 6.83 -0.07 4.30
N ARG A 156 7.65 0.97 4.30
CA ARG A 156 8.05 1.64 5.52
C ARG A 156 7.20 2.89 5.69
N ALA A 157 6.66 3.11 6.87
CA ALA A 157 5.81 4.28 7.11
C ALA A 157 6.06 4.88 8.48
N ARG A 158 5.68 6.16 8.58
CA ARG A 158 5.54 6.85 9.86
C ARG A 158 4.16 7.47 9.98
N HIS A 159 3.72 7.70 11.21
CA HIS A 159 2.42 8.32 11.44
C HIS A 159 2.39 9.34 12.59
N ILE A 160 1.35 10.14 12.60
CA ILE A 160 0.96 10.99 13.72
C ILE A 160 -0.43 10.52 14.15
N LEU A 161 -0.55 10.08 15.41
CA LEU A 161 -1.82 9.66 16.00
C LEU A 161 -2.42 10.77 16.86
N VAL A 162 -3.70 11.04 16.65
CA VAL A 162 -4.53 11.98 17.38
C VAL A 162 -5.75 11.21 17.93
N ARG A 163 -5.71 10.83 19.21
CA ARG A 163 -6.79 10.08 19.90
C ARG A 163 -7.99 10.94 20.24
N TYR A 164 -9.13 10.35 20.54
CA TYR A 164 -10.29 11.05 21.12
C TYR A 164 -10.88 10.22 22.26
N ARG A 165 -11.71 10.86 23.09
CA ARG A 165 -12.41 10.19 24.19
C ARG A 165 -13.24 9.01 23.68
N GLY A 166 -12.95 7.80 24.16
CA GLY A 166 -13.63 6.57 23.73
C GLY A 166 -12.98 5.86 22.54
N ALA A 167 -11.87 6.38 21.99
CA ALA A 167 -11.01 5.58 21.13
C ALA A 167 -10.36 4.44 21.93
N ARG A 168 -10.03 3.34 21.26
CA ARG A 168 -9.26 2.26 21.86
C ARG A 168 -7.91 2.79 22.34
N ASN A 169 -7.61 2.54 23.61
CA ASN A 169 -6.42 3.08 24.27
C ASN A 169 -6.35 4.62 24.22
N ASP A 170 -7.46 5.33 24.44
CA ASP A 170 -7.52 6.81 24.43
C ASP A 170 -6.58 7.49 25.44
N ARG A 171 -6.06 6.75 26.44
CA ARG A 171 -5.19 7.23 27.53
C ARG A 171 -5.78 8.45 28.27
N GLY A 172 -7.11 8.50 28.39
CA GLY A 172 -7.80 9.60 29.07
C GLY A 172 -7.91 10.88 28.25
N ALA A 173 -7.89 10.78 26.91
CA ALA A 173 -8.12 11.92 26.03
C ALA A 173 -9.42 12.66 26.40
N SER A 174 -9.33 13.97 26.62
CA SER A 174 -10.47 14.82 27.01
C SER A 174 -11.33 15.24 25.82
N ARG A 175 -10.68 15.47 24.67
CA ARG A 175 -11.30 15.94 23.43
C ARG A 175 -12.26 14.94 22.82
N ASP A 176 -13.27 15.47 22.14
CA ASP A 176 -14.20 14.65 21.36
C ASP A 176 -13.63 14.25 19.99
N ARG A 177 -14.40 13.42 19.28
CA ARG A 177 -14.01 12.88 17.97
C ARG A 177 -13.89 13.96 16.89
N ASP A 178 -14.72 14.99 16.90
CA ASP A 178 -14.70 16.04 15.88
C ASP A 178 -13.53 17.00 16.11
N GLU A 179 -13.21 17.29 17.37
CA GLU A 179 -12.02 18.03 17.75
C GLU A 179 -10.74 17.29 17.36
N ALA A 180 -10.65 15.98 17.64
CA ALA A 180 -9.51 15.17 17.22
C ALA A 180 -9.37 15.12 15.69
N ARG A 181 -10.48 15.04 14.95
CA ARG A 181 -10.44 15.13 13.48
C ARG A 181 -9.87 16.46 13.02
N ARG A 182 -10.35 17.58 13.55
CA ARG A 182 -9.84 18.93 13.18
C ARG A 182 -8.35 19.06 13.45
N LEU A 183 -7.88 18.56 14.59
CA LEU A 183 -6.45 18.57 14.92
C LEU A 183 -5.62 17.69 13.97
N ALA A 184 -6.14 16.52 13.59
CA ALA A 184 -5.48 15.67 12.60
C ALA A 184 -5.40 16.35 11.22
N GLU A 185 -6.45 17.06 10.80
CA GLU A 185 -6.45 17.84 9.55
C GLU A 185 -5.47 19.01 9.60
N GLU A 186 -5.37 19.70 10.74
CA GLU A 186 -4.36 20.75 10.95
C GLU A 186 -2.94 20.17 10.83
N VAL A 187 -2.67 19.06 11.53
CA VAL A 187 -1.38 18.38 11.47
C VAL A 187 -1.05 17.93 10.04
N ARG A 188 -2.04 17.40 9.31
CA ARG A 188 -1.87 17.05 7.90
C ARG A 188 -1.54 18.28 7.05
N GLY A 189 -2.24 19.39 7.26
CA GLY A 189 -1.98 20.66 6.58
C GLY A 189 -0.59 21.23 6.87
N LEU A 190 0.01 20.91 8.02
CA LEU A 190 1.41 21.21 8.31
C LEU A 190 2.36 20.23 7.60
N ALA A 191 2.05 18.94 7.64
CA ALA A 191 2.87 17.85 7.11
C ALA A 191 3.02 17.89 5.58
N THR A 192 2.07 18.49 4.86
CA THR A 192 2.09 18.59 3.38
C THR A 192 2.76 19.85 2.85
N LYS A 193 3.21 20.75 3.73
CA LYS A 193 3.95 21.96 3.30
C LYS A 193 5.31 21.59 2.73
N ALA A 194 5.77 22.36 1.74
CA ALA A 194 7.12 22.21 1.20
C ALA A 194 8.17 22.35 2.33
N GLY A 195 9.05 21.37 2.45
CA GLY A 195 10.09 21.33 3.49
C GLY A 195 9.59 20.96 4.90
N ALA A 196 8.34 20.51 5.06
CA ALA A 196 7.85 20.06 6.36
C ALA A 196 8.66 18.87 6.89
N ASP A 197 9.09 18.98 8.15
CA ASP A 197 9.68 17.85 8.87
C ASP A 197 8.59 17.06 9.59
N PHE A 198 8.08 16.03 8.90
CA PHE A 198 7.08 15.12 9.46
C PHE A 198 7.58 14.44 10.75
N ALA A 199 8.87 14.11 10.87
CA ALA A 199 9.39 13.47 12.07
C ALA A 199 9.38 14.43 13.27
N ALA A 200 9.69 15.70 13.05
CA ALA A 200 9.55 16.72 14.09
C ALA A 200 8.09 16.90 14.50
N LEU A 201 7.17 17.01 13.54
CA LEU A 201 5.73 17.08 13.81
C LEU A 201 5.23 15.85 14.58
N ALA A 202 5.72 14.65 14.24
CA ALA A 202 5.35 13.44 14.95
C ALA A 202 5.88 13.43 16.39
N ARG A 203 7.10 13.91 16.64
CA ARG A 203 7.65 14.04 18.01
C ARG A 203 6.84 15.01 18.86
N GLU A 204 6.32 16.07 18.25
CA GLU A 204 5.59 17.12 18.96
C GLU A 204 4.11 16.79 19.14
N LYS A 205 3.46 16.24 18.11
CA LYS A 205 2.00 16.15 18.01
C LYS A 205 1.45 14.73 18.11
N SER A 206 2.26 13.69 17.88
CA SER A 206 1.76 12.32 17.92
C SER A 206 1.60 11.84 19.35
N GLU A 207 0.48 11.18 19.60
CA GLU A 207 0.20 10.56 20.89
C GLU A 207 0.54 9.06 20.89
N ASP A 208 1.06 8.52 19.79
CA ASP A 208 1.54 7.15 19.71
C ASP A 208 2.92 6.96 20.35
N GLY A 209 3.24 5.74 20.79
CA GLY A 209 4.58 5.42 21.33
C GLY A 209 5.71 5.61 20.31
N SER A 210 5.42 5.56 19.01
CA SER A 210 6.36 5.87 17.93
C SER A 210 6.75 7.35 17.83
N ALA A 211 6.05 8.26 18.52
CA ALA A 211 6.32 9.71 18.50
C ALA A 211 7.80 10.02 18.79
N ALA A 212 8.39 9.37 19.80
CA ALA A 212 9.80 9.54 20.18
C ALA A 212 10.81 9.07 19.11
N ARG A 213 10.36 8.39 18.05
CA ARG A 213 11.17 8.03 16.87
C ARG A 213 10.69 8.75 15.60
N GLY A 214 9.97 9.87 15.74
CA GLY A 214 9.43 10.61 14.59
C GLY A 214 8.27 9.89 13.91
N GLY A 215 7.51 9.09 14.67
CA GLY A 215 6.35 8.35 14.18
C GLY A 215 6.69 7.06 13.44
N ASP A 216 7.96 6.67 13.37
CA ASP A 216 8.43 5.52 12.57
C ASP A 216 7.90 4.17 13.10
N LEU A 217 7.20 3.47 12.21
CA LEU A 217 6.59 2.17 12.44
C LEU A 217 7.44 1.01 11.89
N GLY A 218 8.57 1.32 11.24
CA GLY A 218 9.38 0.32 10.54
C GLY A 218 8.73 -0.17 9.25
N GLU A 219 9.29 -1.26 8.73
CA GLU A 219 8.79 -1.92 7.52
C GLU A 219 7.74 -2.97 7.89
N PHE A 220 6.66 -3.02 7.12
CA PHE A 220 5.61 -4.02 7.30
C PHE A 220 4.93 -4.37 5.97
N GLY A 221 4.42 -5.60 5.89
CA GLY A 221 3.65 -6.09 4.76
C GLY A 221 2.15 -5.89 4.93
N ARG A 222 1.38 -6.13 3.86
CA ARG A 222 -0.09 -6.06 3.89
C ARG A 222 -0.65 -6.93 5.01
N GLY A 223 -1.71 -6.47 5.69
CA GLY A 223 -2.37 -7.16 6.78
C GLY A 223 -1.72 -6.96 8.16
N ALA A 224 -0.57 -6.30 8.24
CA ALA A 224 0.12 -6.03 9.51
C ALA A 224 -0.50 -4.88 10.31
N MET A 225 -1.13 -3.90 9.65
CA MET A 225 -1.84 -2.80 10.30
C MET A 225 -3.35 -3.02 10.25
N VAL A 226 -4.09 -2.18 10.98
CA VAL A 226 -5.56 -2.19 10.94
C VAL A 226 -6.07 -1.84 9.53
N PRO A 227 -7.25 -2.35 9.12
CA PRO A 227 -7.68 -2.31 7.72
C PRO A 227 -7.70 -0.91 7.09
N ALA A 228 -8.16 0.10 7.84
CA ALA A 228 -8.20 1.48 7.35
C ALA A 228 -6.80 2.07 7.13
N PHE A 229 -5.83 1.71 7.99
CA PHE A 229 -4.44 2.15 7.85
C PHE A 229 -3.78 1.50 6.62
N ASP A 230 -3.93 0.18 6.48
CA ASP A 230 -3.43 -0.57 5.32
C ASP A 230 -3.99 -0.03 4.00
N ALA A 231 -5.30 0.19 3.94
CA ALA A 231 -5.97 0.73 2.75
C ALA A 231 -5.45 2.11 2.36
N ALA A 232 -5.01 2.91 3.34
CA ALA A 232 -4.48 4.24 3.09
C ALA A 232 -2.99 4.25 2.73
N VAL A 233 -2.15 3.41 3.35
CA VAL A 233 -0.68 3.50 3.21
C VAL A 233 -0.13 2.83 1.96
N PHE A 234 -0.67 1.66 1.57
CA PHE A 234 -0.14 0.90 0.44
C PHE A 234 -0.28 1.60 -0.93
N PRO A 235 -1.36 2.37 -1.18
CA PRO A 235 -1.48 3.14 -2.43
C PRO A 235 -0.61 4.39 -2.50
N LEU A 236 -0.05 4.87 -1.38
CA LEU A 236 0.75 6.10 -1.35
C LEU A 236 2.02 5.94 -2.19
N ALA A 237 2.43 6.99 -2.88
CA ALA A 237 3.76 7.10 -3.47
C ALA A 237 4.83 7.30 -2.36
N PRO A 238 6.10 6.97 -2.64
CA PRO A 238 7.21 7.31 -1.75
C PRO A 238 7.20 8.79 -1.34
N ASN A 239 7.33 9.05 -0.04
CA ASN A 239 7.25 10.37 0.62
C ASN A 239 5.86 11.03 0.65
N GLU A 240 4.83 10.42 0.06
CA GLU A 240 3.46 10.96 0.08
C GLU A 240 2.84 10.88 1.47
N VAL A 241 2.05 11.90 1.81
CA VAL A 241 1.26 11.99 3.05
C VAL A 241 -0.21 11.71 2.74
N SER A 242 -0.82 10.81 3.50
CA SER A 242 -2.22 10.42 3.33
C SER A 242 -3.20 11.55 3.64
N GLU A 243 -4.47 11.36 3.25
CA GLU A 243 -5.61 11.98 3.94
C GLU A 243 -5.67 11.54 5.41
N VAL A 244 -6.48 12.23 6.23
CA VAL A 244 -6.69 11.80 7.62
C VAL A 244 -7.45 10.46 7.65
N VAL A 245 -6.83 9.46 8.27
CA VAL A 245 -7.37 8.10 8.38
C VAL A 245 -7.91 7.86 9.77
N GLU A 246 -9.14 7.42 9.88
CA GLU A 246 -9.72 7.04 11.16
C GLU A 246 -9.58 5.54 11.41
N THR A 247 -9.17 5.18 12.61
CA THR A 247 -9.17 3.80 13.10
C THR A 247 -9.80 3.75 14.49
N GLU A 248 -9.92 2.54 15.03
CA GLU A 248 -10.32 2.35 16.42
C GLU A 248 -9.40 3.07 17.44
N PHE A 249 -8.16 3.42 17.07
CA PHE A 249 -7.20 4.10 17.96
C PHE A 249 -7.28 5.62 17.92
N GLY A 250 -7.98 6.20 16.93
CA GLY A 250 -8.03 7.65 16.70
C GLY A 250 -7.82 8.01 15.23
N PHE A 251 -7.38 9.24 14.99
CA PHE A 251 -7.05 9.76 13.66
C PHE A 251 -5.56 9.70 13.38
N HIS A 252 -5.21 9.28 12.18
CA HIS A 252 -3.85 9.10 11.74
C HIS A 252 -3.58 9.98 10.53
N VAL A 253 -2.45 10.68 10.57
CA VAL A 253 -1.79 11.22 9.37
C VAL A 253 -0.63 10.30 9.09
N ILE A 254 -0.55 9.74 7.88
CA ILE A 254 0.41 8.70 7.53
C ILE A 254 1.34 9.25 6.46
N GLN A 255 2.63 8.96 6.54
CA GLN A 255 3.56 9.19 5.45
C GLN A 255 4.26 7.89 5.08
N ARG A 256 4.21 7.54 3.79
CA ARG A 256 5.04 6.46 3.24
C ARG A 256 6.47 6.97 3.09
N LEU A 257 7.42 6.23 3.63
CA LEU A 257 8.85 6.53 3.49
C LEU A 257 9.38 5.97 2.15
N PRO A 258 10.54 6.46 1.67
CA PRO A 258 11.19 5.95 0.47
C PRO A 258 11.39 4.44 0.46
#